data_AF-A0AAW7ZEH7-F1
#
_entry.id   AF-A0AAW7ZEH7-F1
#
_cell.length_a   1.000
_cell.length_b   1.000
_cell.length_c   1.000
_cell.angle_alpha   90.00
_cell.angle_beta   90.00
_cell.angle_gamma   90.00
#
_symmetry.space_group_name_H-M   'P 1'
#
loop_
_entity.id
_entity.type
_entity.pdbx_description
1 polymer ?
#
loop_
_entity_poly.entity_id
_entity_poly.type
_entity_poly.pdbx_seq_one_letter_code
_entity_poly.pdbx_strand_id
1 'polypeptide(L)' 'MKQKVECILCGEKLRPHQYGAAVVILGSIICSGCEKRIVNLTCDDPDYEVYSRGLKKIWCCKEA' A
#
# COMPACT_ATOMS: atom_id res chain seq x y z
N MET A 1 9.23 -18.52 -10.02
CA MET A 1 8.70 -17.18 -10.35
C MET A 1 9.09 -16.24 -9.21
N LYS A 2 10.08 -15.35 -9.39
CA LYS A 2 10.47 -14.38 -8.35
C LYS A 2 9.38 -13.33 -8.25
N GLN A 3 8.42 -13.50 -7.33
CA GLN A 3 7.44 -12.45 -7.02
C GLN A 3 8.23 -11.23 -6.54
N LYS A 4 8.28 -10.17 -7.34
CA LYS A 4 8.75 -8.87 -6.88
C LYS A 4 7.68 -8.37 -5.93
N VAL A 5 8.01 -8.35 -4.65
CA VAL A 5 7.16 -7.76 -3.64
C VAL A 5 7.48 -6.27 -3.61
N GLU A 6 6.59 -5.49 -4.21
CA GLU A 6 6.71 -4.04 -4.28
C GLU A 6 5.48 -3.37 -3.64
N CYS A 7 5.71 -2.19 -3.08
CA CYS A 7 4.65 -1.40 -2.48
C CYS A 7 3.71 -0.88 -3.57
N ILE A 8 2.42 -1.16 -3.47
CA ILE A 8 1.42 -0.70 -4.44
C ILE A 8 1.25 0.82 -4.48
N LEU A 9 1.68 1.53 -3.44
CA LEU A 9 1.53 2.98 -3.31
C LEU A 9 2.75 3.75 -3.83
N CYS A 10 3.96 3.31 -3.50
CA CYS A 10 5.20 4.01 -3.88
C CYS A 10 6.10 3.22 -4.84
N GLY A 11 5.78 1.96 -5.16
CA GLY A 11 6.61 1.09 -6.00
C GLY A 11 7.91 0.61 -5.35
N GLU A 12 8.14 0.92 -4.07
CA GLU A 12 9.34 0.50 -3.36
C GLU A 12 9.42 -1.02 -3.28
N LYS A 13 10.55 -1.59 -3.68
CA LYS A 13 10.79 -3.04 -3.59
C LYS A 13 11.10 -3.42 -2.15
N LEU A 14 10.25 -4.24 -1.56
CA LEU A 14 10.47 -4.75 -0.22
C LEU A 14 11.46 -5.90 -0.25
N ARG A 15 12.39 -5.88 0.70
CA ARG A 15 13.28 -7.02 0.98
C ARG A 15 12.59 -7.99 1.95
N PRO A 16 13.04 -9.26 2.03
CA PRO A 16 12.40 -10.28 2.86
C PRO A 16 12.26 -9.90 4.35
N HIS A 17 13.24 -9.17 4.90
CA HIS A 17 13.20 -8.71 6.29
C HIS A 17 12.16 -7.61 6.56
N GLN A 18 11.64 -6.95 5.52
CA GLN A 18 10.66 -5.87 5.63
C GLN A 18 9.21 -6.38 5.56
N TYR A 19 9.00 -7.66 5.19
CA TYR A 19 7.66 -8.23 5.08
C TYR A 19 6.91 -8.27 6.42
N GLY A 20 7.61 -8.46 7.54
CA GLY A 20 6.99 -8.46 8.87
C GLY A 20 6.42 -7.10 9.30
N ALA A 21 6.89 -6.01 8.68
CA ALA A 21 6.40 -4.65 8.91
C ALA A 21 5.55 -4.11 7.74
N ALA A 22 5.28 -4.95 6.74
CA ALA A 22 4.48 -4.57 5.59
C ALA A 22 3.03 -4.99 5.78
N VAL A 23 2.10 -4.20 5.25
CA VAL A 23 0.67 -4.54 5.27
C VAL A 23 0.30 -5.22 3.96
N VAL A 24 -0.34 -6.39 4.05
CA VAL A 24 -0.83 -7.14 2.88
C VAL A 24 -2.35 -6.99 2.82
N ILE A 25 -2.86 -6.43 1.72
CA ILE A 25 -4.30 -6.23 1.49
C ILE A 25 -4.65 -6.87 0.14
N LEU A 26 -5.50 -7.89 0.15
CA LEU A 26 -5.96 -8.59 -1.06
C LEU A 26 -4.80 -9.04 -2.00
N GLY A 27 -3.65 -9.41 -1.44
CA GLY A 27 -2.45 -9.82 -2.20
C GLY A 27 -1.57 -8.67 -2.69
N SER A 28 -2.00 -7.42 -2.51
CA SER A 28 -1.16 -6.23 -2.68
C SER A 28 -0.39 -5.93 -1.41
N ILE A 29 0.81 -5.38 -1.54
CA ILE A 29 1.70 -5.09 -0.40
C ILE A 29 1.89 -3.59 -0.25
N ILE A 30 1.88 -3.10 0.99
CA ILE A 30 2.13 -1.73 1.38
C ILE A 30 3.34 -1.72 2.31
N CYS A 31 4.37 -0.95 1.98
CA CYS A 31 5.53 -0.82 2.85
C CYS A 31 5.20 -0.03 4.13
N SER A 32 5.96 -0.28 5.20
CA SER A 32 5.77 0.42 6.49
C SER A 32 5.83 1.95 6.35
N GLY A 33 6.62 2.47 5.41
CA GLY A 33 6.67 3.92 5.15
C GLY A 33 5.33 4.48 4.66
N CYS A 34 4.69 3.79 3.71
CA CYS A 34 3.37 4.21 3.21
C CYS A 34 2.27 3.97 4.25
N GLU A 35 2.34 2.86 5.00
CA GLU A 35 1.41 2.57 6.09
C GLU A 35 1.45 3.67 7.16
N LYS A 36 2.64 4.05 7.65
CA LYS A 36 2.79 5.16 8.59
C LYS A 36 2.28 6.48 8.03
N ARG A 37 2.48 6.76 6.75
CA ARG A 37 1.93 7.97 6.11
C ARG A 37 0.41 7.96 6.12
N ILE A 38 -0.21 6.82 5.78
CA ILE A 38 -1.68 6.66 5.82
C ILE A 38 -2.24 6.82 7.24
N VAL A 39 -1.58 6.24 8.25
CA VAL A 39 -2.03 6.32 9.64
C VAL A 39 -1.92 7.75 10.19
N ASN A 40 -0.92 8.52 9.76
CA ASN A 40 -0.74 9.91 10.16
C ASN A 40 -1.48 10.91 9.26
N LEU A 41 -2.15 10.43 8.21
CA LEU A 41 -2.88 11.27 7.28
C LEU A 41 -4.21 11.72 7.91
N THR A 42 -4.43 13.02 7.96
CA THR A 42 -5.71 13.60 8.36
C THR A 42 -6.64 13.70 7.14
N CYS A 43 -7.95 13.71 7.38
CA CYS A 43 -8.95 13.81 6.31
C CYS A 43 -8.87 15.15 5.53
N ASP A 44 -8.26 16.17 6.14
CA ASP A 44 -8.08 17.52 5.57
C ASP A 44 -6.85 17.61 4.66
N ASP A 45 -5.97 16.59 4.70
CA ASP A 45 -4.72 16.63 3.97
C ASP A 45 -4.94 16.29 2.48
N PRO A 46 -4.40 17.07 1.53
CA PRO A 46 -4.58 16.83 0.10
C PRO A 46 -3.99 15.48 -0.36
N ASP A 47 -3.01 14.93 0.38
CA ASP A 47 -2.48 13.59 0.11
C ASP A 47 -3.53 12.49 0.42
N TYR A 48 -4.53 12.74 1.26
CA TYR A 48 -5.56 11.77 1.64
C TYR A 48 -6.32 11.21 0.42
N GLU A 49 -6.65 12.07 -0.55
CA GLU A 49 -7.34 11.65 -1.78
C GLU A 49 -6.49 10.71 -2.64
N VAL A 50 -5.18 10.94 -2.69
CA VAL A 50 -4.22 10.11 -3.44
C VAL A 50 -4.17 8.72 -2.83
N TYR A 51 -4.03 8.63 -1.51
CA TYR A 51 -4.01 7.37 -0.77
C TYR A 51 -5.36 6.64 -0.83
N SER A 52 -6.47 7.37 -0.69
CA SER A 52 -7.82 6.83 -0.80
C SER A 52 -8.08 6.23 -2.18
N ARG A 53 -7.68 6.91 -3.27
CA ARG A 53 -7.74 6.34 -4.63
C ARG A 53 -6.85 5.11 -4.78
N GLY A 54 -5.65 5.13 -4.23
CA GLY A 54 -4.72 3.99 -4.24
C GLY A 54 -5.32 2.76 -3.55
N LEU A 55 -5.87 2.93 -2.35
CA LEU A 55 -6.55 1.88 -1.60
C LEU A 55 -7.83 1.41 -2.30
N LYS A 56 -8.64 2.32 -2.81
CA LYS A 56 -9.84 1.96 -3.59
C LYS A 56 -9.50 1.09 -4.79
N LYS A 57 -8.38 1.31 -5.49
CA LYS A 57 -7.95 0.43 -6.61
C LYS A 57 -7.71 -1.02 -6.18
N ILE A 58 -7.24 -1.25 -4.95
CA ILE A 58 -7.04 -2.60 -4.40
C ILE A 58 -8.38 -3.34 -4.29
N TRP A 59 -9.45 -2.61 -3.94
CA TRP A 59 -10.80 -3.15 -3.79
C TRP A 59 -11.63 -3.12 -5.08
N CYS A 60 -11.46 -2.10 -5.93
CA CYS A 60 -12.33 -1.81 -7.08
C CYS A 60 -12.14 -2.79 -8.23
N CYS A 61 -11.01 -3.50 -8.28
CA CYS A 61 -10.74 -4.53 -9.30
C CYS A 61 -11.05 -5.96 -8.82
N LYS A 62 -11.68 -6.13 -7.64
CA LYS A 62 -12.35 -7.40 -7.29
C LYS A 62 -13.79 -7.38 -7.80
N GLU A 63 -13.95 -7.26 -9.11
CA GLU A 63 -15.16 -7.75 -9.78
C GLU A 63 -14.92 -9.23 -10.12
N ALA A 64 -15.34 -10.11 -9.21
CA ALA A 64 -15.57 -11.53 -9.46
C ALA A 64 -16.56 -12.07 -8.43
#